data_AF-A0A2N2H9Y7-F1
#
_entry.id   AF-A0A2N2H9Y7-F1
#
_cell.length_a   1.000
_cell.length_b   1.000
_cell.length_c   1.000
_cell.angle_alpha   90.00
_cell.angle_beta   90.00
_cell.angle_gamma   90.00
#
_symmetry.space_group_name_H-M   'P 1'
#
loop_
_entity.id
_entity.type
_entity.pdbx_description
1 polymer ?
#
loop_
_entity_poly.entity_id
_entity_poly.type
_entity_poly.pdbx_seq_one_letter_code
_entity_poly.pdbx_strand_id
1 'polypeptide(L)'
;MTRDPAWLLDFKSDSYSQSGEDGIVEKILQILPKRDKWCVEFGAWDGIFKSNSRNLIKNAGYSSVLIEGSKTKYYELQKNYSSTKNVIALNSVVGFKDNDNLDVLLADVPMPSDFDFLSIDVDGNDYHIWKAISKYRPKTICVEFNPTIPTEVEFVQSADPSVSQGAGLLPLVKLGKEKGYELVSVLSWNAFFVDAKYYPLFEITDNRPETLRKDLSRITHLFSGYDGTIFLHGYKRLHWHDLRIKESKIQQLPGFLRKYPGNYNLIEKMAFAILILFSSPSRLFRKISRRLTQHST
;
A
#
# COMPACT_ATOMS: atom_id res chain seq x y z
N MET A 1 29.27 11.34 -10.52
CA MET A 1 27.82 11.41 -10.83
C MET A 1 27.08 10.82 -9.67
N THR A 2 26.10 11.52 -9.11
CA THR A 2 25.22 10.96 -8.08
C THR A 2 24.34 9.89 -8.72
N ARG A 3 24.31 8.69 -8.15
CA ARG A 3 23.46 7.57 -8.59
C ARG A 3 21.98 7.95 -8.48
N ASP A 4 21.14 7.51 -9.42
CA ASP A 4 19.68 7.68 -9.29
C ASP A 4 19.22 7.06 -7.96
N PRO A 5 18.49 7.78 -7.09
CA PRO A 5 17.97 7.21 -5.85
C PRO A 5 17.15 5.93 -6.04
N ALA A 6 16.49 5.75 -7.20
CA ALA A 6 15.69 4.58 -7.52
C ALA A 6 16.47 3.50 -8.31
N TRP A 7 17.80 3.50 -8.27
CA TRP A 7 18.65 2.58 -9.04
C TRP A 7 18.35 1.10 -8.82
N LEU A 8 17.80 0.72 -7.66
CA LEU A 8 17.43 -0.68 -7.41
C LEU A 8 16.47 -1.20 -8.48
N LEU A 9 15.64 -0.34 -9.08
CA LEU A 9 14.73 -0.69 -10.17
C LEU A 9 15.42 -1.26 -11.42
N ASP A 10 16.72 -1.02 -11.61
CA ASP A 10 17.51 -1.61 -12.70
C ASP A 10 17.69 -3.12 -12.55
N PHE A 11 17.43 -3.66 -11.35
CA PHE A 11 17.58 -5.09 -11.02
C PHE A 11 16.26 -5.85 -11.04
N LYS A 12 15.15 -5.23 -11.44
CA LYS A 12 13.85 -5.91 -11.53
C LYS A 12 13.92 -7.17 -12.40
N SER A 13 13.44 -8.28 -11.86
CA SER A 13 13.23 -9.53 -12.60
C SER A 13 12.16 -10.37 -11.92
N ASP A 14 11.51 -11.25 -12.69
CA ASP A 14 10.44 -12.13 -12.22
C ASP A 14 10.74 -13.58 -12.62
N SER A 15 11.16 -14.40 -11.67
CA SER A 15 11.21 -15.86 -11.81
C SER A 15 9.91 -16.50 -11.31
N TYR A 16 9.36 -15.95 -10.23
CA TYR A 16 8.13 -16.36 -9.56
C TYR A 16 7.28 -15.18 -9.09
N SER A 17 7.87 -14.00 -8.85
CA SER A 17 7.17 -12.78 -8.42
C SER A 17 6.34 -12.13 -9.53
N GLN A 18 5.66 -11.02 -9.21
CA GLN A 18 4.68 -10.39 -10.11
C GLN A 18 5.21 -9.15 -10.85
N SER A 19 6.08 -8.35 -10.24
CA SER A 19 6.42 -7.02 -10.73
C SER A 19 7.87 -6.59 -10.55
N GLY A 20 8.77 -7.57 -10.42
CA GLY A 20 10.21 -7.41 -10.32
C GLY A 20 10.78 -7.73 -8.95
N GLU A 21 9.97 -8.21 -7.99
CA GLU A 21 10.36 -8.43 -6.60
C GLU A 21 11.56 -9.38 -6.49
N ASP A 22 11.61 -10.47 -7.26
CA ASP A 22 12.69 -11.46 -7.16
C ASP A 22 14.08 -10.82 -7.33
N GLY A 23 14.24 -9.99 -8.37
CA GLY A 23 15.50 -9.32 -8.64
C GLY A 23 15.83 -8.20 -7.65
N ILE A 24 14.82 -7.47 -7.17
CA ILE A 24 15.00 -6.45 -6.11
C ILE A 24 15.44 -7.10 -4.81
N VAL A 25 14.75 -8.16 -4.37
CA VAL A 25 15.05 -8.92 -3.16
C VAL A 25 16.45 -9.50 -3.25
N GLU A 26 16.80 -10.14 -4.38
CA GLU A 26 18.15 -10.67 -4.59
C GLU A 26 19.20 -9.55 -4.46
N LYS A 27 18.97 -8.40 -5.10
CA LYS A 27 19.93 -7.30 -5.06
C LYS A 27 20.10 -6.70 -3.65
N ILE A 28 19.00 -6.52 -2.92
CA ILE A 28 19.04 -6.05 -1.53
C ILE A 28 19.85 -7.03 -0.67
N LEU A 29 19.56 -8.33 -0.78
CA LEU A 29 20.25 -9.36 -0.01
C LEU A 29 21.74 -9.49 -0.37
N GLN A 30 22.15 -9.20 -1.61
CA GLN A 30 23.57 -9.16 -1.99
C GLN A 30 24.35 -8.04 -1.26
N ILE A 31 23.68 -6.95 -0.89
CA ILE A 31 24.29 -5.80 -0.20
C ILE A 31 24.36 -6.05 1.30
N LEU A 32 23.39 -6.79 1.86
CA LEU A 32 23.31 -7.05 3.29
C LEU A 32 24.43 -7.98 3.80
N PRO A 33 25.07 -7.65 4.93
CA PRO A 33 26.04 -8.54 5.57
C PRO A 33 25.35 -9.65 6.37
N LYS A 34 26.08 -10.73 6.66
CA LYS A 34 25.68 -11.79 7.61
C LYS A 34 24.27 -12.36 7.36
N ARG A 35 24.04 -12.83 6.14
CA ARG A 35 22.80 -13.52 5.75
C ARG A 35 22.63 -14.84 6.49
N ASP A 36 21.50 -15.02 7.15
CA ASP A 36 21.12 -16.27 7.84
C ASP A 36 20.32 -17.23 6.96
N LYS A 37 19.91 -16.77 5.77
CA LYS A 37 19.08 -17.51 4.82
C LYS A 37 17.72 -17.94 5.37
N TRP A 38 17.10 -17.09 6.19
CA TRP A 38 15.71 -17.23 6.58
C TRP A 38 14.82 -16.18 5.92
N CYS A 39 13.67 -16.61 5.43
CA CYS A 39 12.61 -15.73 5.01
C CYS A 39 11.27 -16.11 5.61
N VAL A 40 10.36 -15.15 5.66
CA VAL A 40 8.96 -15.36 6.05
C VAL A 40 8.07 -14.67 5.05
N GLU A 41 7.01 -15.33 4.62
CA GLU A 41 5.98 -14.75 3.74
C GLU A 41 4.61 -15.15 4.28
N PHE A 42 3.72 -14.18 4.41
CA PHE A 42 2.33 -14.42 4.77
C PHE A 42 1.39 -13.76 3.75
N GLY A 43 0.27 -14.44 3.48
CA GLY A 43 -0.42 -14.33 2.19
C GLY A 43 0.21 -15.24 1.12
N ALA A 44 0.80 -16.36 1.57
CA ALA A 44 1.64 -17.20 0.72
C ALA A 44 0.88 -17.95 -0.39
N TRP A 45 -0.46 -17.97 -0.37
CA TRP A 45 -1.30 -18.64 -1.37
C TRP A 45 -0.93 -20.13 -1.50
N ASP A 46 -0.55 -20.60 -2.69
CA ASP A 46 -0.05 -21.96 -2.94
C ASP A 46 1.48 -22.07 -2.80
N GLY A 47 2.12 -20.99 -2.34
CA GLY A 47 3.57 -20.80 -2.21
C GLY A 47 4.33 -20.79 -3.53
N ILE A 48 3.63 -20.69 -4.67
CA ILE A 48 4.22 -20.64 -6.01
C ILE A 48 3.81 -19.37 -6.74
N PHE A 49 2.51 -19.20 -6.89
CA PHE A 49 1.92 -18.16 -7.71
C PHE A 49 2.25 -16.80 -7.10
N LYS A 50 3.03 -15.99 -7.82
CA LYS A 50 3.42 -14.63 -7.42
C LYS A 50 4.18 -14.54 -6.09
N SER A 51 4.83 -15.62 -5.66
CA SER A 51 5.53 -15.64 -4.38
C SER A 51 6.78 -14.76 -4.42
N ASN A 52 6.94 -13.91 -3.41
CA ASN A 52 8.11 -13.04 -3.24
C ASN A 52 9.31 -13.77 -2.60
N SER A 53 9.11 -14.96 -2.03
CA SER A 53 10.16 -15.75 -1.37
C SER A 53 10.58 -17.01 -2.13
N ARG A 54 9.80 -17.47 -3.11
CA ARG A 54 10.06 -18.75 -3.81
C ARG A 54 11.42 -18.80 -4.48
N ASN A 55 11.88 -17.72 -5.11
CA ASN A 55 13.21 -17.70 -5.72
C ASN A 55 14.31 -17.95 -4.68
N LEU A 56 14.17 -17.38 -3.48
CA LEU A 56 15.10 -17.60 -2.37
C LEU A 56 15.10 -19.05 -1.90
N ILE A 57 13.91 -19.64 -1.75
CA ILE A 57 13.76 -21.03 -1.31
C ILE A 57 14.36 -21.98 -2.35
N LYS A 58 13.99 -21.82 -3.62
CA LYS A 58 14.33 -22.77 -4.67
C LYS A 58 15.77 -22.66 -5.14
N ASN A 59 16.31 -21.44 -5.24
CA ASN A 59 17.57 -21.17 -5.91
C ASN A 59 18.68 -20.66 -4.96
N ALA A 60 18.33 -20.05 -3.82
CA ALA A 60 19.32 -19.53 -2.86
C ALA A 60 19.46 -20.38 -1.57
N GLY A 61 18.63 -21.41 -1.41
CA GLY A 61 18.66 -22.35 -0.30
C GLY A 61 18.18 -21.74 1.02
N TYR A 62 17.17 -20.86 0.97
CA TYR A 62 16.58 -20.24 2.15
C TYR A 62 15.64 -21.18 2.87
N SER A 63 15.72 -21.24 4.20
CA SER A 63 14.65 -21.74 5.04
C SER A 63 13.51 -20.74 5.09
N SER A 64 12.27 -21.21 5.10
CA SER A 64 11.11 -20.32 5.04
C SER A 64 9.97 -20.75 5.97
N VAL A 65 9.27 -19.76 6.52
CA VAL A 65 7.92 -19.94 7.05
C VAL A 65 6.94 -19.31 6.08
N LEU A 66 6.05 -20.13 5.52
CA LEU A 66 4.98 -19.70 4.62
C LEU A 66 3.64 -19.81 5.36
N ILE A 67 2.94 -18.69 5.52
CA ILE A 67 1.67 -18.63 6.27
C ILE A 67 0.52 -18.31 5.31
N GLU A 68 -0.51 -19.15 5.32
CA GLU A 68 -1.67 -19.02 4.44
C GLU A 68 -2.98 -19.21 5.22
N GLY A 69 -3.92 -18.27 5.09
CA GLY A 69 -5.19 -18.28 5.81
C GLY A 69 -6.23 -19.26 5.23
N SER A 70 -6.27 -19.40 3.91
CA SER A 70 -7.19 -20.30 3.23
C SER A 70 -6.74 -21.76 3.36
N LYS A 71 -7.59 -22.61 3.94
CA LYS A 71 -7.34 -24.06 4.05
C LYS A 71 -7.03 -24.70 2.70
N THR A 72 -7.78 -24.35 1.66
CA THR A 72 -7.59 -24.91 0.31
C THR A 72 -6.20 -24.55 -0.23
N LYS A 73 -5.80 -23.28 -0.11
CA LYS A 73 -4.51 -22.81 -0.60
C LYS A 73 -3.35 -23.34 0.22
N TYR A 74 -3.53 -23.42 1.53
CA TYR A 74 -2.60 -24.09 2.41
C TYR A 74 -2.36 -25.56 2.02
N TYR A 75 -3.38 -26.34 1.66
CA TYR A 75 -3.17 -27.72 1.20
C TYR A 75 -2.40 -27.80 -0.12
N GLU A 76 -2.66 -26.87 -1.05
CA GLU A 76 -1.87 -26.74 -2.28
C GLU A 76 -0.41 -26.40 -1.96
N LEU A 77 -0.18 -25.45 -1.05
CA LEU A 77 1.15 -25.07 -0.55
C LEU A 77 1.88 -26.26 0.06
N GLN A 78 1.25 -27.02 0.96
CA GLN A 78 1.85 -28.22 1.54
C GLN A 78 2.24 -29.24 0.48
N LYS A 79 1.37 -29.46 -0.52
CA LYS A 79 1.65 -30.37 -1.64
C LYS A 79 2.87 -29.87 -2.44
N ASN A 80 2.90 -28.58 -2.77
CA ASN A 80 3.95 -27.94 -3.55
C ASN A 80 5.33 -27.99 -2.87
N TYR A 81 5.36 -27.98 -1.53
CA TYR A 81 6.58 -28.03 -0.72
C TYR A 81 6.81 -29.38 -0.02
N SER A 82 6.04 -30.42 -0.34
CA SER A 82 6.13 -31.74 0.32
C SER A 82 7.53 -32.39 0.28
N SER A 83 8.34 -32.08 -0.74
CA SER A 83 9.72 -32.55 -0.90
C SER A 83 10.78 -31.56 -0.42
N THR A 84 10.38 -30.40 0.11
CA THR A 84 11.26 -29.30 0.50
C THR A 84 11.39 -29.23 2.03
N LYS A 85 12.49 -29.73 2.58
CA LYS A 85 12.67 -29.93 4.03
C LYS A 85 12.83 -28.63 4.84
N ASN A 86 13.15 -27.53 4.18
CA ASN A 86 13.45 -26.23 4.78
C ASN A 86 12.25 -25.26 4.73
N VAL A 87 11.05 -25.74 4.41
CA VAL A 87 9.82 -24.92 4.42
C VAL A 87 8.88 -25.40 5.51
N ILE A 88 8.47 -24.46 6.36
CA ILE A 88 7.45 -24.64 7.38
C ILE A 88 6.18 -23.97 6.85
N ALA A 89 5.14 -24.76 6.62
CA ALA A 89 3.83 -24.26 6.20
C ALA A 89 2.92 -24.11 7.42
N LEU A 90 2.28 -22.95 7.59
CA LEU A 90 1.29 -22.70 8.64
C LEU A 90 -0.06 -22.30 8.04
N ASN A 91 -1.15 -22.94 8.49
CA ASN A 91 -2.51 -22.50 8.16
C ASN A 91 -3.01 -21.51 9.20
N SER A 92 -2.83 -20.22 8.96
CA SER A 92 -3.24 -19.16 9.88
C SER A 92 -3.47 -17.85 9.14
N VAL A 93 -4.25 -16.95 9.74
CA VAL A 93 -4.34 -15.55 9.33
C VAL A 93 -3.49 -14.75 10.30
N VAL A 94 -2.50 -14.02 9.79
CA VAL A 94 -1.68 -13.14 10.62
C VAL A 94 -2.52 -11.93 11.01
N GLY A 95 -2.80 -11.78 12.30
CA GLY A 95 -3.56 -10.67 12.84
C GLY A 95 -2.68 -9.54 13.37
N PHE A 96 -3.30 -8.69 14.17
CA PHE A 96 -2.68 -7.50 14.77
C PHE A 96 -3.10 -7.32 16.23
N LYS A 97 -3.59 -8.38 16.88
CA LYS A 97 -3.87 -8.46 18.31
C LYS A 97 -2.73 -9.19 19.02
N ASP A 98 -2.67 -9.05 20.34
CA ASP A 98 -1.60 -9.64 21.16
C ASP A 98 -1.51 -11.18 21.06
N ASN A 99 -2.59 -11.85 20.64
CA ASN A 99 -2.68 -13.31 20.60
C ASN A 99 -2.73 -13.91 19.18
N ASP A 100 -2.71 -13.08 18.11
CA ASP A 100 -2.81 -13.56 16.71
C ASP A 100 -1.78 -12.92 15.76
N ASN A 101 -0.92 -12.03 16.26
CA ASN A 101 0.12 -11.40 15.45
C ASN A 101 1.30 -12.34 15.12
N LEU A 102 2.18 -11.90 14.23
CA LEU A 102 3.33 -12.67 13.76
C LEU A 102 4.26 -13.14 14.88
N ASP A 103 4.49 -12.31 15.92
CA ASP A 103 5.37 -12.66 17.03
C ASP A 103 4.87 -13.91 17.79
N VAL A 104 3.55 -14.09 17.85
CA VAL A 104 2.91 -15.27 18.45
C VAL A 104 3.04 -16.48 17.53
N LEU A 105 2.74 -16.30 16.24
CA LEU A 105 2.73 -17.40 15.27
C LEU A 105 4.12 -18.01 15.05
N LEU A 106 5.18 -17.21 15.22
CA LEU A 106 6.56 -17.64 15.03
C LEU A 106 7.28 -18.03 16.34
N ALA A 107 6.61 -18.01 17.50
CA ALA A 107 7.26 -18.15 18.80
C ALA A 107 8.09 -19.45 18.95
N ASP A 108 7.62 -20.54 18.36
CA ASP A 108 8.25 -21.87 18.44
C ASP A 108 9.12 -22.21 17.22
N VAL A 109 9.29 -21.28 16.28
CA VAL A 109 10.12 -21.50 15.09
C VAL A 109 11.59 -21.20 15.44
N PRO A 110 12.54 -22.12 15.22
CA PRO A 110 13.95 -21.92 15.54
C PRO A 110 14.65 -21.04 14.49
N MET A 111 14.26 -19.77 14.41
CA MET A 111 14.80 -18.79 13.45
C MET A 111 15.36 -17.55 14.15
N PRO A 112 16.31 -16.84 13.54
CA PRO A 112 16.82 -15.58 14.08
C PRO A 112 15.71 -14.52 14.19
N SER A 113 15.73 -13.70 15.23
CA SER A 113 14.80 -12.58 15.34
C SER A 113 15.04 -11.53 14.27
N ASP A 114 16.26 -11.43 13.73
CA ASP A 114 16.67 -10.51 12.67
C ASP A 114 16.93 -11.21 11.32
N PHE A 115 16.08 -12.18 10.99
CA PHE A 115 16.13 -12.92 9.72
C PHE A 115 16.17 -12.03 8.48
N ASP A 116 16.65 -12.58 7.36
CA ASP A 116 17.00 -11.79 6.18
C ASP A 116 15.83 -11.07 5.49
N PHE A 117 14.68 -11.73 5.31
CA PHE A 117 13.60 -11.21 4.47
C PHE A 117 12.19 -11.54 4.99
N LEU A 118 11.36 -10.50 5.17
CA LEU A 118 9.93 -10.62 5.44
C LEU A 118 9.11 -10.08 4.26
N SER A 119 8.14 -10.85 3.78
CA SER A 119 7.10 -10.40 2.83
C SER A 119 5.74 -10.32 3.52
N ILE A 120 5.12 -9.14 3.44
CA ILE A 120 3.80 -8.78 3.98
C ILE A 120 2.90 -8.45 2.77
N ASP A 121 2.04 -9.38 2.37
CA ASP A 121 1.18 -9.22 1.20
C ASP A 121 -0.17 -9.92 1.43
N VAL A 122 -1.11 -9.22 2.06
CA VAL A 122 -2.41 -9.78 2.47
C VAL A 122 -3.62 -9.01 1.94
N ASP A 123 -3.44 -8.21 0.89
CA ASP A 123 -4.51 -7.45 0.22
C ASP A 123 -5.34 -6.56 1.17
N GLY A 124 -4.71 -5.85 2.13
CA GLY A 124 -5.46 -4.91 2.97
C GLY A 124 -4.78 -4.46 4.27
N ASN A 125 -4.72 -5.35 5.26
CA ASN A 125 -4.34 -5.01 6.65
C ASN A 125 -2.82 -4.98 6.88
N ASP A 126 -2.02 -4.93 5.82
CA ASP A 126 -0.55 -4.96 5.79
C ASP A 126 0.08 -3.96 6.76
N TYR A 127 -0.45 -2.73 6.79
CA TYR A 127 -0.03 -1.68 7.73
C TYR A 127 -0.25 -2.11 9.20
N HIS A 128 -1.41 -2.65 9.53
CA HIS A 128 -1.76 -3.02 10.92
C HIS A 128 -0.97 -4.24 11.38
N ILE A 129 -0.78 -5.22 10.50
CA ILE A 129 0.05 -6.39 10.77
C ILE A 129 1.49 -5.95 11.02
N TRP A 130 2.09 -5.16 10.12
CA TRP A 130 3.47 -4.68 10.32
C TRP A 130 3.60 -3.86 11.60
N LYS A 131 2.61 -3.03 11.91
CA LYS A 131 2.58 -2.25 13.16
C LYS A 131 2.63 -3.15 14.39
N ALA A 132 1.89 -4.25 14.40
CA ALA A 132 1.79 -5.18 15.51
C ALA A 132 3.06 -6.04 15.74
N ILE A 133 3.94 -6.19 14.74
CA ILE A 133 5.21 -6.92 14.90
C ILE A 133 6.13 -6.16 15.86
N SER A 134 6.57 -6.78 16.95
CA SER A 134 7.37 -6.11 17.98
C SER A 134 8.65 -6.86 18.37
N LYS A 135 8.67 -8.19 18.27
CA LYS A 135 9.82 -9.03 18.67
C LYS A 135 10.76 -9.30 17.51
N TYR A 136 10.20 -9.54 16.33
CA TYR A 136 11.00 -9.77 15.13
C TYR A 136 11.45 -8.45 14.48
N ARG A 137 12.69 -8.44 13.99
CA ARG A 137 13.32 -7.29 13.33
C ARG A 137 14.04 -7.73 12.04
N PRO A 138 13.31 -8.17 11.00
CA PRO A 138 13.90 -8.64 9.75
C PRO A 138 14.85 -7.60 9.15
N LYS A 139 15.93 -8.02 8.47
CA LYS A 139 16.87 -7.09 7.83
C LYS A 139 16.22 -6.33 6.68
N THR A 140 15.35 -7.00 5.93
CA THR A 140 14.56 -6.45 4.81
C THR A 140 13.09 -6.80 4.98
N ILE A 141 12.22 -5.84 4.66
CA ILE A 141 10.77 -6.02 4.62
C ILE A 141 10.26 -5.60 3.24
N CYS A 142 9.49 -6.46 2.60
CA CYS A 142 8.61 -6.14 1.48
C CYS A 142 7.19 -6.02 2.02
N VAL A 143 6.51 -4.91 1.73
CA VAL A 143 5.13 -4.69 2.16
C VAL A 143 4.27 -4.17 1.01
N GLU A 144 3.10 -4.78 0.85
CA GLU A 144 2.12 -4.36 -0.14
C GLU A 144 1.51 -3.00 0.23
N PHE A 145 1.22 -2.18 -0.77
CA PHE A 145 0.46 -0.94 -0.65
C PHE A 145 -0.55 -0.83 -1.79
N ASN A 146 -1.65 -0.14 -1.56
CA ASN A 146 -2.65 0.10 -2.60
C ASN A 146 -2.11 1.14 -3.61
N PRO A 147 -1.88 0.75 -4.87
CA PRO A 147 -1.21 1.62 -5.84
C PRO A 147 -2.13 2.65 -6.48
N THR A 148 -3.43 2.62 -6.17
CA THR A 148 -4.38 3.63 -6.61
C THR A 148 -4.37 4.87 -5.72
N ILE A 149 -3.80 4.76 -4.52
CA ILE A 149 -3.67 5.86 -3.57
C ILE A 149 -2.49 6.75 -4.01
N PRO A 150 -2.69 8.07 -4.20
CA PRO A 150 -1.60 9.01 -4.49
C PRO A 150 -0.53 8.97 -3.41
N THR A 151 0.72 9.21 -3.81
CA THR A 151 1.89 9.09 -2.93
C THR A 151 1.76 9.96 -1.68
N GLU A 152 1.25 11.17 -1.85
CA GLU A 152 1.07 12.19 -0.81
C GLU A 152 -0.14 11.95 0.12
N VAL A 153 -1.00 10.99 -0.21
CA VAL A 153 -2.23 10.74 0.56
C VAL A 153 -1.96 9.79 1.72
N GLU A 154 -2.24 10.30 2.93
CA GLU A 154 -2.17 9.53 4.15
C GLU A 154 -3.49 8.79 4.39
N PHE A 155 -3.58 7.60 3.81
CA PHE A 155 -4.73 6.71 3.97
C PHE A 155 -4.29 5.34 4.46
N VAL A 156 -4.94 4.88 5.51
CA VAL A 156 -4.86 3.51 6.03
C VAL A 156 -6.30 3.06 6.26
N GLN A 157 -6.66 1.88 5.75
CA GLN A 157 -7.95 1.28 6.06
C GLN A 157 -8.15 1.09 7.57
N SER A 158 -9.40 0.96 8.02
CA SER A 158 -9.68 0.52 9.39
C SER A 158 -9.02 -0.82 9.69
N ALA A 159 -8.60 -1.04 10.94
CA ALA A 159 -8.06 -2.30 11.42
C ALA A 159 -9.17 -3.37 11.53
N ASP A 160 -9.59 -3.88 10.38
CA ASP A 160 -10.72 -4.79 10.22
C ASP A 160 -10.37 -5.82 9.14
N PRO A 161 -10.28 -7.13 9.48
CA PRO A 161 -10.00 -8.20 8.52
C PRO A 161 -11.02 -8.34 7.39
N SER A 162 -12.22 -7.73 7.51
CA SER A 162 -13.25 -7.75 6.47
C SER A 162 -13.12 -6.62 5.44
N VAL A 163 -12.16 -5.70 5.62
CA VAL A 163 -11.92 -4.55 4.74
C VAL A 163 -10.71 -4.79 3.84
N SER A 164 -10.86 -4.52 2.54
CA SER A 164 -9.82 -4.66 1.51
C SER A 164 -9.64 -3.34 0.73
N GLN A 165 -9.22 -2.29 1.45
CA GLN A 165 -8.93 -0.97 0.89
C GLN A 165 -7.42 -0.70 0.82
N GLY A 166 -6.61 -1.39 1.63
CA GLY A 166 -5.17 -1.25 1.74
C GLY A 166 -4.72 0.01 2.48
N ALA A 167 -3.42 0.29 2.37
CA ALA A 167 -2.79 1.52 2.84
C ALA A 167 -2.04 2.20 1.70
N GLY A 168 -1.87 3.52 1.79
CA GLY A 168 -0.99 4.27 0.88
C GLY A 168 0.49 4.06 1.22
N LEU A 169 1.37 4.44 0.29
CA LEU A 169 2.83 4.36 0.50
C LEU A 169 3.31 5.26 1.65
N LEU A 170 2.80 6.50 1.74
CA LEU A 170 3.22 7.46 2.77
C LEU A 170 3.05 6.94 4.21
N PRO A 171 1.88 6.41 4.63
CA PRO A 171 1.74 5.86 5.98
C PRO A 171 2.65 4.66 6.24
N LEU A 172 2.90 3.79 5.25
CA LEU A 172 3.88 2.69 5.39
C LEU A 172 5.30 3.23 5.60
N VAL A 173 5.69 4.30 4.92
CA VAL A 173 7.00 4.93 5.11
C VAL A 173 7.12 5.59 6.48
N LYS A 174 6.04 6.23 6.97
CA LYS A 174 5.99 6.75 8.34
C LYS A 174 6.13 5.64 9.38
N LEU A 175 5.43 4.51 9.19
CA LEU A 175 5.53 3.35 10.06
C LEU A 175 6.93 2.72 10.03
N GLY A 176 7.53 2.60 8.84
CA GLY A 176 8.90 2.14 8.69
C GLY A 176 9.86 2.97 9.53
N LYS A 177 9.78 4.30 9.43
CA LYS A 177 10.60 5.22 10.25
C LYS A 177 10.36 5.05 11.75
N GLU A 178 9.10 4.94 12.18
CA GLU A 178 8.74 4.67 13.58
C GLU A 178 9.39 3.37 14.10
N LYS A 179 9.46 2.34 13.25
CA LYS A 179 10.05 1.03 13.57
C LYS A 179 11.57 0.95 13.33
N GLY A 180 12.21 2.03 12.88
CA GLY A 180 13.64 2.09 12.59
C GLY A 180 14.02 1.40 11.28
N TYR A 181 13.21 1.58 10.24
CA TYR A 181 13.43 1.11 8.88
C TYR A 181 13.44 2.29 7.90
N GLU A 182 14.17 2.13 6.79
CA GLU A 182 14.27 3.12 5.71
C GLU A 182 13.79 2.52 4.39
N LEU A 183 13.05 3.32 3.60
CA LEU A 183 12.60 2.95 2.27
C LEU A 183 13.80 2.89 1.31
N VAL A 184 13.93 1.81 0.54
CA VAL A 184 15.01 1.63 -0.44
C VAL A 184 14.50 1.45 -1.87
N SER A 185 13.30 0.90 -2.08
CA SER A 185 12.73 0.70 -3.41
C SER A 185 11.21 0.65 -3.38
N VAL A 186 10.57 1.02 -4.50
CA VAL A 186 9.12 0.98 -4.66
C VAL A 186 8.78 0.41 -6.04
N LEU A 187 8.11 -0.73 -6.07
CA LEU A 187 7.52 -1.35 -7.25
C LEU A 187 6.06 -0.93 -7.42
N SER A 188 5.35 -1.58 -8.35
CA SER A 188 3.98 -1.20 -8.71
C SER A 188 2.97 -1.36 -7.57
N TRP A 189 3.20 -2.26 -6.62
CA TRP A 189 2.34 -2.53 -5.46
C TRP A 189 3.13 -2.90 -4.19
N ASN A 190 4.44 -3.12 -4.30
CA ASN A 190 5.29 -3.51 -3.18
C ASN A 190 6.34 -2.44 -2.87
N ALA A 191 6.55 -2.17 -1.60
CA ALA A 191 7.59 -1.26 -1.10
C ALA A 191 8.61 -2.03 -0.26
N PHE A 192 9.89 -1.73 -0.46
CA PHE A 192 11.01 -2.38 0.20
C PHE A 192 11.64 -1.47 1.23
N PHE A 193 11.79 -2.00 2.43
CA PHE A 193 12.38 -1.35 3.58
C PHE A 193 13.55 -2.17 4.09
N VAL A 194 14.58 -1.50 4.61
CA VAL A 194 15.70 -2.14 5.30
C VAL A 194 15.86 -1.57 6.69
N ASP A 195 16.37 -2.37 7.62
CA ASP A 195 16.74 -1.88 8.94
C ASP A 195 17.68 -0.67 8.78
N ALA A 196 17.39 0.43 9.48
CA ALA A 196 18.09 1.71 9.31
C ALA A 196 19.61 1.57 9.47
N LYS A 197 20.10 0.60 10.25
CA LYS A 197 21.55 0.33 10.38
C LYS A 197 22.21 -0.11 9.06
N TYR A 198 21.47 -0.68 8.12
CA TYR A 198 21.95 -1.13 6.81
C TYR A 198 21.71 -0.11 5.70
N TYR A 199 20.83 0.88 5.91
CA TYR A 199 20.48 1.87 4.90
C TYR A 199 21.68 2.59 4.25
N PRO A 200 22.76 2.96 4.98
CA PRO A 200 23.93 3.59 4.36
C PRO A 200 24.60 2.75 3.26
N LEU A 201 24.44 1.43 3.28
CA LEU A 201 25.03 0.51 2.28
C LEU A 201 24.39 0.64 0.89
N PHE A 202 23.21 1.27 0.79
CA PHE A 202 22.46 1.42 -0.46
C PHE A 202 22.84 2.68 -1.24
N GLU A 203 23.55 3.62 -0.60
CA GLU A 203 23.99 4.89 -1.21
C GLU A 203 22.84 5.70 -1.83
N ILE A 204 21.64 5.60 -1.27
CA ILE A 204 20.46 6.36 -1.69
C ILE A 204 20.52 7.73 -1.04
N THR A 205 20.54 8.78 -1.86
CA THR A 205 20.69 10.17 -1.40
C THR A 205 19.36 10.85 -1.06
N ASP A 206 18.25 10.34 -1.59
CA ASP A 206 16.89 10.83 -1.34
C ASP A 206 15.90 9.67 -1.36
N ASN A 207 15.45 9.23 -0.18
CA ASN A 207 14.46 8.17 -0.04
C ASN A 207 13.03 8.66 0.20
N ARG A 208 12.71 9.90 -0.18
CA ARG A 208 11.33 10.36 -0.11
C ARG A 208 10.41 9.48 -0.98
N PRO A 209 9.17 9.18 -0.54
CA PRO A 209 8.24 8.36 -1.30
C PRO A 209 8.03 8.86 -2.74
N GLU A 210 7.97 10.18 -2.94
CA GLU A 210 7.80 10.83 -4.25
C GLU A 210 9.02 10.67 -5.15
N THR A 211 10.19 10.47 -4.55
CA THR A 211 11.45 10.24 -5.28
C THR A 211 11.54 8.78 -5.74
N LEU A 212 11.20 7.83 -4.86
CA LEU A 212 11.36 6.40 -5.14
C LEU A 212 10.19 5.77 -5.89
N ARG A 213 8.95 6.26 -5.70
CA ARG A 213 7.79 5.75 -6.45
C ARG A 213 7.74 6.34 -7.86
N LYS A 214 8.22 5.58 -8.84
CA LYS A 214 8.21 5.97 -10.26
C LYS A 214 6.91 5.61 -10.98
N ASP A 215 6.21 4.55 -10.56
CA ASP A 215 4.96 4.13 -11.18
C ASP A 215 3.75 4.83 -10.53
N LEU A 216 3.16 5.76 -11.30
CA LEU A 216 1.95 6.50 -10.95
C LEU A 216 0.78 6.15 -11.88
N SER A 217 0.92 5.11 -12.71
CA SER A 217 0.00 4.78 -13.81
C SER A 217 -1.42 4.42 -13.36
N ARG A 218 -1.61 4.10 -12.07
CA ARG A 218 -2.88 3.68 -11.47
C ARG A 218 -3.60 4.77 -10.69
N ILE A 219 -2.99 5.94 -10.55
CA ILE A 219 -3.59 7.05 -9.82
C ILE A 219 -4.67 7.72 -10.69
N THR A 220 -5.82 7.97 -10.08
CA THR A 220 -6.88 8.81 -10.66
C THR A 220 -6.98 10.09 -9.86
N HIS A 221 -6.71 11.23 -10.49
CA HIS A 221 -6.85 12.54 -9.87
C HIS A 221 -8.28 13.06 -10.04
N LEU A 222 -8.82 13.71 -9.02
CA LEU A 222 -10.11 14.41 -9.04
C LEU A 222 -9.89 15.88 -8.69
N PHE A 223 -10.37 16.79 -9.53
CA PHE A 223 -10.32 18.23 -9.28
C PHE A 223 -11.53 18.94 -9.90
N SER A 224 -11.78 20.20 -9.49
CA SER A 224 -12.91 20.99 -10.00
C SER A 224 -12.43 22.21 -10.78
N GLY A 225 -13.09 22.51 -11.90
CA GLY A 225 -12.93 23.79 -12.61
C GLY A 225 -13.60 24.96 -11.89
N TYR A 226 -13.27 26.18 -12.32
CA TYR A 226 -13.94 27.40 -11.81
C TYR A 226 -15.45 27.43 -12.11
N ASP A 227 -15.89 26.65 -13.09
CA ASP A 227 -17.29 26.45 -13.47
C ASP A 227 -18.00 25.39 -12.61
N GLY A 228 -17.31 24.73 -11.69
CA GLY A 228 -17.84 23.66 -10.86
C GLY A 228 -17.93 22.30 -11.56
N THR A 229 -17.38 22.16 -12.78
CA THR A 229 -17.22 20.85 -13.43
C THR A 229 -16.18 20.02 -12.67
N ILE A 230 -16.51 18.77 -12.34
CA ILE A 230 -15.56 17.82 -11.77
C ILE A 230 -14.82 17.11 -12.92
N PHE A 231 -13.50 17.07 -12.86
CA PHE A 231 -12.65 16.39 -13.81
C PHE A 231 -12.00 15.18 -13.16
N LEU A 232 -11.82 14.13 -13.95
CA LEU A 232 -10.96 13.00 -13.64
C LEU A 232 -9.77 12.98 -14.60
N HIS A 233 -8.59 12.73 -14.07
CA HIS A 233 -7.37 12.58 -14.88
C HIS A 233 -6.55 11.36 -14.44
N GLY A 234 -5.65 10.89 -15.28
CA GLY A 234 -4.88 9.66 -15.04
C GLY A 234 -5.67 8.38 -15.38
N TYR A 235 -5.61 7.38 -14.50
CA TYR A 235 -6.02 6.01 -14.77
C TYR A 235 -7.53 5.85 -15.08
N LYS A 236 -8.40 6.50 -14.31
CA LYS A 236 -9.86 6.55 -14.51
C LYS A 236 -10.53 5.18 -14.61
N ARG A 237 -10.02 4.18 -13.90
CA ARG A 237 -10.59 2.83 -13.84
C ARG A 237 -10.60 2.31 -12.40
N LEU A 238 -11.62 1.52 -12.08
CA LEU A 238 -11.63 0.67 -10.89
C LEU A 238 -10.76 -0.55 -11.18
N HIS A 239 -9.51 -0.54 -10.69
CA HIS A 239 -8.46 -1.49 -11.07
C HIS A 239 -8.93 -2.95 -11.01
N TRP A 240 -9.44 -3.38 -9.84
CA TRP A 240 -9.86 -4.76 -9.61
C TRP A 240 -11.18 -5.18 -10.29
N HIS A 241 -11.96 -4.23 -10.81
CA HIS A 241 -13.27 -4.50 -11.46
C HIS A 241 -13.24 -4.28 -12.97
N ASP A 242 -12.09 -3.82 -13.50
CA ASP A 242 -11.90 -3.40 -14.88
C ASP A 242 -12.97 -2.44 -15.43
N LEU A 243 -13.50 -1.56 -14.57
CA LEU A 243 -14.57 -0.64 -14.92
C LEU A 243 -14.08 0.79 -15.05
N ARG A 244 -14.32 1.43 -16.21
CA ARG A 244 -14.02 2.85 -16.40
C ARG A 244 -14.93 3.75 -15.56
N ILE A 245 -14.32 4.69 -14.84
CA ILE A 245 -15.04 5.74 -14.11
C ILE A 245 -15.46 6.82 -15.12
N LYS A 246 -16.76 7.11 -15.17
CA LYS A 246 -17.33 8.13 -16.06
C LYS A 246 -17.43 9.45 -15.31
N GLU A 247 -16.75 10.49 -15.79
CA GLU A 247 -16.81 11.85 -15.23
C GLU A 247 -18.25 12.37 -15.12
N SER A 248 -19.12 12.02 -16.07
CA SER A 248 -20.54 12.41 -16.06
C SER A 248 -21.32 11.87 -14.87
N LYS A 249 -20.87 10.78 -14.23
CA LYS A 249 -21.53 10.13 -13.10
C LYS A 249 -21.15 10.71 -11.73
N ILE A 250 -20.13 11.57 -11.65
CA ILE A 250 -19.60 12.09 -10.37
C ILE A 250 -19.83 13.59 -10.19
N GLN A 251 -20.52 14.22 -11.15
CA GLN A 251 -20.77 15.65 -11.14
C GLN A 251 -21.70 16.03 -10.01
N GLN A 252 -21.37 17.12 -9.31
CA GLN A 252 -22.20 17.64 -8.23
C GLN A 252 -23.21 18.69 -8.72
N LEU A 253 -22.90 19.38 -9.83
CA LEU A 253 -23.79 20.37 -10.44
C LEU A 253 -24.47 19.80 -11.70
N PRO A 254 -25.75 20.13 -11.94
CA PRO A 254 -26.40 19.88 -13.22
C PRO A 254 -25.70 20.70 -14.31
N GLY A 255 -25.72 20.22 -15.56
CA GLY A 255 -24.94 20.81 -16.65
C GLY A 255 -25.20 22.31 -16.87
N PHE A 256 -26.45 22.76 -16.73
CA PHE A 256 -26.79 24.17 -16.89
C PHE A 256 -26.25 25.10 -15.78
N LEU A 257 -25.88 24.54 -14.62
CA LEU A 257 -25.22 25.25 -13.53
C LEU A 257 -23.69 25.10 -13.54
N ARG A 258 -23.10 24.36 -14.50
CA ARG A 258 -21.63 24.29 -14.62
C ARG A 258 -21.09 25.52 -15.33
N LYS A 259 -21.12 26.65 -14.62
CA LYS A 259 -20.62 27.95 -15.05
C LYS A 259 -20.00 28.65 -13.86
N TYR A 260 -19.06 29.55 -14.11
CA TYR A 260 -18.52 30.37 -13.03
C TYR A 260 -19.67 31.10 -12.31
N PRO A 261 -19.81 31.02 -10.98
CA PRO A 261 -20.97 31.57 -10.27
C PRO A 261 -21.23 33.06 -10.51
N GLY A 262 -20.18 33.84 -10.80
CA GLY A 262 -20.31 35.26 -11.17
C GLY A 262 -21.09 35.49 -12.47
N ASN A 263 -21.16 34.48 -13.33
CA ASN A 263 -21.84 34.55 -14.63
C ASN A 263 -23.29 34.03 -14.57
N TYR A 264 -23.81 33.67 -13.39
CA TYR A 264 -25.18 33.20 -13.28
C TYR A 264 -26.20 34.32 -13.53
N ASN A 265 -27.20 34.04 -14.36
CA ASN A 265 -28.40 34.85 -14.46
C ASN A 265 -29.32 34.65 -13.23
N LEU A 266 -30.43 35.39 -13.16
CA LEU A 266 -31.33 35.33 -12.00
C LEU A 266 -31.92 33.92 -11.77
N ILE A 267 -32.29 33.22 -12.85
CA ILE A 267 -32.86 31.87 -12.79
C ILE A 267 -31.81 30.88 -12.28
N GLU A 268 -30.59 30.95 -12.80
CA GLU A 268 -29.47 30.10 -12.38
C GLU A 268 -29.09 30.35 -10.90
N LYS A 269 -29.12 31.62 -10.45
CA LYS A 269 -28.94 31.98 -9.04
C LYS A 269 -30.00 31.36 -8.14
N MET A 270 -31.27 31.42 -8.54
CA MET A 270 -32.37 30.81 -7.80
C MET A 270 -32.24 29.28 -7.77
N ALA A 271 -32.01 28.66 -8.92
CA ALA A 271 -31.83 27.21 -9.04
C ALA A 271 -30.65 26.71 -8.19
N PHE A 272 -29.53 27.43 -8.20
CA PHE A 272 -28.37 27.11 -7.37
C PHE A 272 -28.69 27.28 -5.87
N ALA A 273 -29.42 28.32 -5.48
CA ALA A 273 -29.83 28.50 -4.09
C ALA A 273 -30.72 27.34 -3.59
N ILE A 274 -31.66 26.90 -4.43
CA ILE A 274 -32.50 25.73 -4.15
C ILE A 274 -31.65 24.47 -4.00
N LEU A 275 -30.70 24.24 -4.92
CA LEU A 275 -29.80 23.08 -4.86
C LEU A 275 -29.01 23.05 -3.55
N ILE A 276 -28.42 24.18 -3.13
CA ILE A 276 -27.69 24.26 -1.86
C ILE A 276 -28.60 23.98 -0.65
N LEU A 277 -29.85 24.43 -0.71
CA LEU A 277 -30.83 24.21 0.36
C LEU A 277 -31.11 22.72 0.57
N PHE A 278 -31.20 21.95 -0.51
CA PHE A 278 -31.37 20.49 -0.44
C PHE A 278 -30.07 19.74 -0.11
N SER A 279 -28.93 20.16 -0.67
CA SER A 279 -27.65 19.45 -0.47
C SER A 279 -26.98 19.73 0.87
N SER A 280 -27.24 20.87 1.50
CA SER A 280 -26.66 21.25 2.79
C SER A 280 -27.54 22.25 3.53
N PRO A 281 -28.68 21.81 4.11
CA PRO A 281 -29.65 22.70 4.77
C PRO A 281 -29.00 23.61 5.84
N SER A 282 -28.02 23.09 6.58
CA SER A 282 -27.28 23.80 7.63
C SER A 282 -26.45 25.00 7.14
N ARG A 283 -26.04 25.03 5.86
CA ARG A 283 -25.30 26.16 5.27
C ARG A 283 -26.19 27.40 5.12
N LEU A 284 -27.48 27.23 4.87
CA LEU A 284 -28.41 28.36 4.74
C LEU A 284 -28.61 29.07 6.08
N PHE A 285 -28.83 28.29 7.15
CA PHE A 285 -28.94 28.81 8.52
C PHE A 285 -27.69 29.58 8.94
N ARG A 286 -26.49 29.07 8.58
CA ARG A 286 -25.21 29.72 8.91
C ARG A 286 -24.96 31.03 8.10
N LYS A 287 -25.59 31.18 6.93
CA LYS A 287 -25.50 32.40 6.09
C LYS A 287 -26.52 33.46 6.51
N ILE A 288 -27.71 33.03 6.94
CA ILE A 288 -28.75 33.90 7.53
C ILE A 288 -28.26 34.44 8.88
N SER A 289 -27.71 33.59 9.76
CA SER A 289 -27.20 34.02 11.06
C SER A 289 -26.08 35.07 10.94
N ARG A 290 -25.17 34.91 9.96
CA ARG A 290 -24.11 35.90 9.67
C ARG A 290 -24.62 37.24 9.14
N ARG A 291 -25.74 37.26 8.41
CA ARG A 291 -26.36 38.53 7.95
C ARG A 291 -27.12 39.23 9.07
N LEU A 292 -27.76 38.48 9.97
CA LEU A 292 -28.42 39.03 11.14
C LEU A 292 -27.42 39.66 12.13
N THR A 293 -26.26 39.04 12.33
CA THR A 293 -25.21 39.62 13.19
C THR A 293 -24.50 40.84 12.57
N GLN A 294 -24.46 40.97 11.23
CA GLN A 294 -23.91 42.14 10.54
C GLN A 294 -24.88 43.35 10.46
N HIS A 295 -26.15 43.18 10.81
CA HIS A 295 -27.14 44.27 10.93
C HIS A 295 -27.47 44.62 12.40
N SER A 296 -26.75 44.01 13.34
CA SER A 296 -26.89 44.24 14.79
C SER A 296 -25.73 45.07 15.39
N THR A 297 -24.91 45.70 14.54
CA THR A 297 -23.82 46.64 14.86
C THR A 297 -23.95 47.85 13.97
#